data_AF-K0R8R4-F1
#
_entry.id   AF-K0R8R4-F1
#
_cell.length_a   1.000
_cell.length_b   1.000
_cell.length_c   1.000
_cell.angle_alpha   90.00
_cell.angle_beta   90.00
_cell.angle_gamma   90.00
#
_symmetry.space_group_name_H-M   'P 1'
#
loop_
_entity.id
_entity.type
_entity.pdbx_description
1 polymer ?
#
loop_
_entity_poly.entity_id
_entity_poly.type
_entity_poly.pdbx_seq_one_letter_code
_entity_poly.pdbx_strand_id
1 'polypeptide(L)'
;MASQLPPTSPGHALSALQRFAATKRAPKGKRPPPFGPIRQSDFVALCESSKPGSFKDGKVVATALREFKRNSRFVLDTDGAESAVRGMLRSMTRNHPDGSGRAAGAIFVLDQVLDESTGLYFAIETRLVDEVLDVLHSALLEMQASGIDVRVGPAPEEGEEGGDAPSEEPADRHALIVRDALRTTLGVNDMLVRRKSRPERELKKRAKRKYLSHLQIGSGPYRTTLRLATKITLLVSDAKTARERIVEPFNLAWWTKFVDEEVLEMVSEAEGREEEERRAAEAALPQEEESDEADDEGEDADGDSQDNDDAETEQKS
;
A
#
# COMPACT_ATOMS: atom_id res chain seq x y z
N MET A 1 -16.05 -8.55 -42.87
CA MET A 1 -16.95 -7.82 -41.94
C MET A 1 -16.56 -8.20 -40.52
N ALA A 2 -15.89 -7.29 -39.80
CA ALA A 2 -15.54 -7.52 -38.40
C ALA A 2 -16.82 -7.40 -37.57
N SER A 3 -17.23 -8.47 -36.88
CA SER A 3 -18.36 -8.42 -35.96
C SER A 3 -17.99 -7.50 -34.80
N GLN A 4 -18.55 -6.29 -34.78
CA GLN A 4 -18.49 -5.43 -33.61
C GLN A 4 -19.24 -6.15 -32.50
N LEU A 5 -18.52 -6.57 -31.47
CA LEU A 5 -19.13 -7.10 -30.26
C LEU A 5 -19.95 -5.98 -29.61
N PRO A 6 -21.15 -6.29 -29.06
CA PRO A 6 -21.96 -5.29 -28.37
C PRO A 6 -21.16 -4.65 -27.23
N PRO A 7 -21.41 -3.36 -26.90
CA PRO A 7 -20.68 -2.66 -25.85
C PRO A 7 -20.74 -3.47 -24.55
N THR A 8 -19.58 -4.00 -24.16
CA THR A 8 -19.45 -4.88 -23.01
C THR A 8 -19.66 -4.06 -21.76
N SER A 9 -20.83 -4.18 -21.14
CA SER A 9 -20.98 -3.74 -19.76
C SER A 9 -20.01 -4.53 -18.86
N PRO A 10 -19.60 -4.00 -17.70
CA PRO A 10 -18.74 -4.72 -16.75
C PRO A 10 -19.28 -6.11 -16.38
N GLY A 11 -20.61 -6.28 -16.34
CA GLY A 11 -21.27 -7.58 -16.14
C GLY A 11 -21.11 -8.55 -17.33
N HIS A 12 -21.10 -8.06 -18.57
CA HIS A 12 -20.79 -8.87 -19.75
C HIS A 12 -19.32 -9.28 -19.80
N ALA A 13 -18.41 -8.39 -19.37
CA ALA A 13 -16.99 -8.72 -19.26
C ALA A 13 -16.73 -9.81 -18.22
N LEU A 14 -17.39 -9.75 -17.05
CA LEU A 14 -17.36 -10.82 -16.03
C LEU A 14 -17.99 -12.13 -16.52
N SER A 15 -19.10 -12.07 -17.25
CA SER A 15 -19.72 -13.25 -17.84
C SER A 15 -18.83 -13.91 -18.91
N ALA A 16 -18.16 -13.10 -19.75
CA ALA A 16 -17.18 -13.57 -20.71
C ALA A 16 -15.97 -14.20 -19.99
N LEU A 17 -15.44 -13.52 -18.97
CA LEU A 17 -14.38 -13.99 -18.06
C LEU A 17 -14.67 -15.38 -17.47
N GLN A 18 -15.85 -15.57 -16.89
CA GLN A 18 -16.28 -16.84 -16.29
C GLN A 18 -16.42 -17.95 -17.34
N ARG A 19 -16.93 -17.63 -18.54
CA ARG A 19 -17.04 -18.57 -19.66
C ARG A 19 -15.66 -18.98 -20.18
N PHE A 20 -14.69 -18.06 -20.25
CA PHE A 20 -13.30 -18.37 -20.60
C PHE A 20 -12.60 -19.25 -19.56
N ALA A 21 -12.76 -18.96 -18.27
CA ALA A 21 -12.21 -19.77 -17.20
C ALA A 21 -12.73 -21.22 -17.24
N ALA A 22 -14.03 -21.40 -17.53
CA ALA A 22 -14.64 -22.72 -17.72
C ALA A 22 -14.06 -23.50 -18.92
N THR A 23 -13.50 -22.79 -19.90
CA THR A 23 -12.99 -23.36 -21.15
C THR A 23 -11.69 -24.13 -20.97
N LYS A 24 -10.77 -23.65 -20.12
CA LYS A 24 -9.51 -24.36 -19.81
C LYS A 24 -9.73 -25.72 -19.13
N ARG A 25 -10.91 -25.95 -18.58
CA ARG A 25 -11.35 -27.22 -17.99
C ARG A 25 -12.11 -28.11 -18.96
N ALA A 26 -12.25 -27.72 -20.23
CA ALA A 26 -12.96 -28.54 -21.22
C ALA A 26 -12.18 -29.85 -21.47
N PRO A 27 -12.84 -31.02 -21.37
CA PRO A 27 -12.21 -32.30 -21.62
C PRO A 27 -11.69 -32.39 -23.06
N LYS A 28 -10.56 -33.08 -23.25
CA LYS A 28 -9.96 -33.34 -24.57
C LYS A 28 -11.05 -33.87 -25.51
N GLY A 29 -11.32 -33.13 -26.60
CA GLY A 29 -12.29 -33.52 -27.63
C GLY A 29 -13.52 -32.60 -27.77
N LYS A 30 -13.78 -31.69 -26.82
CA LYS A 30 -14.81 -30.66 -27.01
C LYS A 30 -14.25 -29.46 -27.77
N ARG A 31 -14.98 -28.98 -28.79
CA ARG A 31 -14.62 -27.77 -29.53
C ARG A 31 -14.47 -26.62 -28.53
N PRO A 32 -13.37 -25.84 -28.59
CA PRO A 32 -13.28 -24.63 -27.79
C PRO A 32 -14.50 -23.75 -28.13
N PRO A 33 -15.11 -23.08 -27.14
CA PRO A 33 -16.15 -22.10 -27.36
C PRO A 33 -15.67 -21.05 -28.37
N PRO A 34 -16.60 -20.40 -29.09
CA PRO A 34 -16.28 -19.52 -30.20
C PRO A 34 -15.51 -18.25 -29.81
N PHE A 35 -15.34 -17.99 -28.53
CA PHE A 35 -14.68 -16.79 -28.04
C PHE A 35 -13.15 -17.07 -28.00
N GLY A 36 -12.39 -16.33 -28.82
CA GLY A 36 -10.92 -16.38 -28.84
C GLY A 36 -10.29 -15.67 -27.62
N PRO A 37 -8.98 -15.82 -27.36
CA PRO A 37 -8.34 -15.21 -26.20
C PRO A 37 -8.67 -13.71 -26.07
N ILE A 38 -8.88 -13.26 -24.83
CA ILE A 38 -9.21 -11.87 -24.52
C ILE A 38 -8.12 -10.96 -25.05
N ARG A 39 -8.51 -9.97 -25.87
CA ARG A 39 -7.58 -9.03 -26.49
C ARG A 39 -7.31 -7.87 -25.54
N GLN A 40 -6.13 -7.25 -25.69
CA GLN A 40 -5.80 -6.03 -24.95
C GLN A 40 -6.83 -4.93 -25.18
N SER A 41 -7.27 -4.75 -26.43
CA SER A 41 -8.31 -3.78 -26.79
C SER A 41 -9.62 -3.97 -26.03
N ASP A 42 -10.01 -5.22 -25.78
CA ASP A 42 -11.26 -5.53 -25.06
C ASP A 42 -11.14 -5.15 -23.58
N PHE A 43 -9.95 -5.37 -23.00
CA PHE A 43 -9.66 -4.97 -21.62
C PHE A 43 -9.57 -3.44 -21.47
N VAL A 44 -8.90 -2.76 -22.40
CA VAL A 44 -8.84 -1.29 -22.44
C VAL A 44 -10.25 -0.71 -22.52
N ALA A 45 -11.09 -1.20 -23.43
CA ALA A 45 -12.48 -0.76 -23.56
C ALA A 45 -13.30 -0.98 -22.27
N LEU A 46 -13.07 -2.09 -21.55
CA LEU A 46 -13.67 -2.33 -20.23
C LEU A 46 -13.26 -1.24 -19.23
N CYS A 47 -11.98 -0.91 -19.15
CA CYS A 47 -11.46 0.10 -18.21
C CYS A 47 -11.94 1.52 -18.57
N GLU A 48 -12.05 1.84 -19.86
CA GLU A 48 -12.58 3.11 -20.34
C GLU A 48 -14.08 3.25 -20.06
N SER A 49 -14.83 2.14 -20.07
CA SER A 49 -16.25 2.13 -19.75
C SER A 49 -16.60 2.39 -18.27
N SER A 50 -15.61 2.37 -17.37
CA SER A 50 -15.82 2.59 -15.93
C SER A 50 -16.36 3.99 -15.65
N LYS A 51 -17.48 4.06 -14.91
CA LYS A 51 -18.18 5.31 -14.59
C LYS A 51 -17.55 6.01 -13.38
N PRO A 52 -17.51 7.36 -13.37
CA PRO A 52 -17.07 8.12 -12.19
C PRO A 52 -17.86 7.77 -10.93
N GLY A 53 -17.18 7.55 -9.81
CA GLY A 53 -17.77 7.25 -8.50
C GLY A 53 -18.47 5.87 -8.37
N SER A 54 -18.41 5.03 -9.41
CA SER A 54 -18.94 3.66 -9.38
C SER A 54 -17.92 2.68 -8.81
N PHE A 55 -17.92 2.47 -7.48
CA PHE A 55 -17.04 1.48 -6.83
C PHE A 55 -17.13 0.07 -7.42
N LYS A 56 -18.30 -0.29 -7.95
CA LYS A 56 -18.50 -1.59 -8.60
C LYS A 56 -17.58 -1.73 -9.81
N ASP A 57 -17.47 -0.69 -10.63
CA ASP A 57 -16.67 -0.75 -11.86
C ASP A 57 -15.18 -0.91 -11.56
N GLY A 58 -14.65 -0.17 -10.58
CA GLY A 58 -13.25 -0.31 -10.13
C GLY A 58 -12.95 -1.71 -9.59
N LYS A 59 -13.87 -2.28 -8.80
CA LYS A 59 -13.76 -3.68 -8.35
C LYS A 59 -13.84 -4.68 -9.50
N VAL A 60 -14.64 -4.41 -10.54
CA VAL A 60 -14.66 -5.26 -11.74
C VAL A 60 -13.32 -5.22 -12.47
N VAL A 61 -12.73 -4.04 -12.66
CA VAL A 61 -11.40 -3.90 -13.29
C VAL A 61 -10.34 -4.67 -12.49
N ALA A 62 -10.28 -4.47 -11.18
CA ALA A 62 -9.37 -5.19 -10.29
C ALA A 62 -9.56 -6.72 -10.36
N THR A 63 -10.81 -7.18 -10.38
CA THR A 63 -11.13 -8.61 -10.49
C THR A 63 -10.74 -9.15 -11.86
N ALA A 64 -10.98 -8.40 -12.93
CA ALA A 64 -10.61 -8.78 -14.29
C ALA A 64 -9.10 -8.94 -14.43
N LEU A 65 -8.30 -8.03 -13.88
CA LEU A 65 -6.84 -8.13 -13.84
C LEU A 65 -6.36 -9.45 -13.21
N ARG A 66 -6.88 -9.78 -12.02
CA ARG A 66 -6.53 -11.02 -11.31
C ARG A 66 -6.94 -12.28 -12.09
N GLU A 67 -8.16 -12.28 -12.62
CA GLU A 67 -8.67 -13.42 -13.38
C GLU A 67 -7.95 -13.59 -14.74
N PHE A 68 -7.58 -12.51 -15.43
CA PHE A 68 -6.78 -12.57 -16.64
C PHE A 68 -5.40 -13.13 -16.37
N LYS A 69 -4.70 -12.63 -15.35
CA LYS A 69 -3.39 -13.17 -15.01
C LYS A 69 -3.43 -14.65 -14.64
N ARG A 70 -4.50 -15.10 -13.94
CA ARG A 70 -4.68 -16.49 -13.54
C ARG A 70 -5.05 -17.41 -14.72
N ASN A 71 -5.99 -16.98 -15.56
CA ASN A 71 -6.68 -17.86 -16.52
C ASN A 71 -6.22 -17.70 -17.95
N SER A 72 -5.43 -16.69 -18.33
CA SER A 72 -4.93 -16.54 -19.69
C SER A 72 -3.41 -16.37 -19.71
N ARG A 73 -2.78 -16.51 -20.89
CA ARG A 73 -1.41 -16.02 -21.14
C ARG A 73 -1.40 -14.49 -21.30
N PHE A 74 -2.38 -13.81 -20.71
CA PHE A 74 -2.54 -12.39 -20.83
C PHE A 74 -1.43 -11.72 -20.02
N VAL A 75 -0.53 -11.06 -20.74
CA VAL A 75 0.51 -10.23 -20.16
C VAL A 75 0.03 -8.81 -20.31
N LEU A 76 -0.31 -8.18 -19.18
CA LEU A 76 -0.73 -6.78 -19.17
C LEU A 76 0.39 -5.91 -19.75
N ASP A 77 0.07 -5.13 -20.77
CA ASP A 77 0.98 -4.14 -21.35
C ASP A 77 0.84 -2.78 -20.65
N THR A 78 1.65 -1.82 -21.05
CA THR A 78 1.69 -0.48 -20.47
C THR A 78 0.39 0.28 -20.68
N ASP A 79 -0.19 0.18 -21.87
CA ASP A 79 -1.43 0.87 -22.25
C ASP A 79 -2.62 0.31 -21.46
N GLY A 80 -2.71 -1.02 -21.35
CA GLY A 80 -3.71 -1.68 -20.51
C GLY A 80 -3.55 -1.34 -19.03
N ALA A 81 -2.31 -1.24 -18.53
CA ALA A 81 -2.05 -0.80 -17.16
C ALA A 81 -2.49 0.66 -16.93
N GLU A 82 -2.19 1.56 -17.86
CA GLU A 82 -2.62 2.96 -17.84
C GLU A 82 -4.15 3.08 -17.81
N SER A 83 -4.84 2.41 -18.73
CA SER A 83 -6.30 2.40 -18.78
C SER A 83 -6.91 1.80 -17.49
N ALA A 84 -6.32 0.73 -16.94
CA ALA A 84 -6.80 0.11 -15.72
C ALA A 84 -6.66 1.03 -14.50
N VAL A 85 -5.49 1.65 -14.32
CA VAL A 85 -5.23 2.60 -13.22
C VAL A 85 -6.20 3.76 -13.29
N ARG A 86 -6.32 4.42 -14.45
CA ARG A 86 -7.25 5.55 -14.62
C ARG A 86 -8.71 5.15 -14.51
N GLY A 87 -9.08 3.99 -15.02
CA GLY A 87 -10.43 3.43 -14.90
C GLY A 87 -10.81 3.19 -13.45
N MET A 88 -9.93 2.54 -12.69
CA MET A 88 -10.12 2.32 -11.25
C MET A 88 -10.15 3.65 -10.50
N LEU A 89 -9.17 4.53 -10.71
CA LEU A 89 -9.09 5.82 -10.03
C LEU A 89 -10.38 6.62 -10.25
N ARG A 90 -10.79 6.84 -11.50
CA ARG A 90 -12.05 7.53 -11.86
C ARG A 90 -13.27 6.93 -11.16
N SER A 91 -13.35 5.61 -11.10
CA SER A 91 -14.49 4.91 -10.51
C SER A 91 -14.50 4.89 -8.99
N MET A 92 -13.33 4.93 -8.36
CA MET A 92 -13.16 4.80 -6.91
C MET A 92 -13.08 6.16 -6.22
N THR A 93 -12.65 7.22 -6.90
CA THR A 93 -12.62 8.58 -6.35
C THR A 93 -14.05 9.12 -6.26
N ARG A 94 -14.59 9.14 -5.05
CA ARG A 94 -15.82 9.86 -4.73
C ARG A 94 -15.51 11.29 -4.33
N ASN A 95 -16.34 12.22 -4.78
CA ASN A 95 -16.31 13.61 -4.33
C ASN A 95 -16.98 13.70 -2.95
N HIS A 96 -16.29 13.22 -1.92
CA HIS A 96 -16.62 13.57 -0.55
C HIS A 96 -15.98 14.93 -0.22
N PRO A 97 -16.67 15.81 0.52
CA PRO A 97 -16.20 17.16 0.78
C PRO A 97 -14.91 17.19 1.62
N ASP A 98 -14.67 16.14 2.39
CA ASP A 98 -13.53 15.98 3.28
C ASP A 98 -12.32 15.29 2.63
N GLY A 99 -12.37 14.94 1.34
CA GLY A 99 -11.29 14.23 0.66
C GLY A 99 -11.18 12.72 0.98
N SER A 100 -11.85 12.20 2.01
CA SER A 100 -11.75 10.80 2.47
C SER A 100 -12.07 9.79 1.36
N GLY A 101 -13.05 10.10 0.52
CA GLY A 101 -13.43 9.29 -0.64
C GLY A 101 -12.37 9.20 -1.73
N ARG A 102 -11.59 10.27 -1.93
CA ARG A 102 -10.47 10.29 -2.88
C ARG A 102 -9.27 9.55 -2.31
N ALA A 103 -8.96 9.75 -1.03
CA ALA A 103 -7.89 9.02 -0.34
C ALA A 103 -8.14 7.50 -0.40
N ALA A 104 -9.34 7.05 -0.02
CA ALA A 104 -9.72 5.63 -0.10
C ALA A 104 -9.65 5.06 -1.53
N GLY A 105 -10.02 5.88 -2.54
CA GLY A 105 -9.92 5.48 -3.93
C GLY A 105 -8.48 5.31 -4.42
N ALA A 106 -7.58 6.24 -4.06
CA ALA A 106 -6.16 6.16 -4.40
C ALA A 106 -5.47 4.98 -3.69
N ILE A 107 -5.74 4.78 -2.39
CA ILE A 107 -5.26 3.64 -1.60
C ILE A 107 -5.65 2.32 -2.28
N PHE A 108 -6.93 2.17 -2.66
CA PHE A 108 -7.39 0.96 -3.34
C PHE A 108 -6.61 0.67 -4.63
N VAL A 109 -6.31 1.71 -5.42
CA VAL A 109 -5.52 1.57 -6.65
C VAL A 109 -4.08 1.16 -6.33
N LEU A 110 -3.44 1.81 -5.34
CA LEU A 110 -2.08 1.46 -4.92
C LEU A 110 -2.01 0.02 -4.39
N ASP A 111 -3.02 -0.46 -3.67
CA ASP A 111 -3.11 -1.86 -3.26
C ASP A 111 -3.15 -2.81 -4.47
N GLN A 112 -3.89 -2.46 -5.53
CA GLN A 112 -3.90 -3.28 -6.75
C GLN A 112 -2.53 -3.26 -7.47
N VAL A 113 -1.77 -2.16 -7.33
CA VAL A 113 -0.41 -2.06 -7.87
C VAL A 113 0.56 -2.96 -7.11
N LEU A 114 0.42 -3.03 -5.78
CA LEU A 114 1.24 -3.88 -4.91
C LEU A 114 0.93 -5.37 -5.06
N ASP A 115 -0.31 -5.71 -5.40
CA ASP A 115 -0.73 -7.08 -5.62
C ASP A 115 -0.12 -7.65 -6.92
N GLU A 116 0.88 -8.53 -6.78
CA GLU A 116 1.47 -9.23 -7.90
C GLU A 116 0.44 -9.99 -8.75
N SER A 117 -0.69 -10.41 -8.20
CA SER A 117 -1.71 -11.18 -8.90
C SER A 117 -2.49 -10.36 -9.93
N THR A 118 -2.47 -9.03 -9.86
CA THR A 118 -3.14 -8.16 -10.84
C THR A 118 -2.31 -8.00 -12.12
N GLY A 119 -0.99 -8.18 -12.04
CA GLY A 119 -0.06 -7.88 -13.13
C GLY A 119 0.39 -6.42 -13.19
N LEU A 120 -0.28 -5.50 -12.49
CA LEU A 120 0.11 -4.08 -12.44
C LEU A 120 1.51 -3.89 -11.87
N TYR A 121 1.88 -4.65 -10.85
CA TYR A 121 3.24 -4.72 -10.29
C TYR A 121 4.34 -4.73 -11.37
N PHE A 122 4.11 -5.47 -12.46
CA PHE A 122 5.09 -5.70 -13.53
C PHE A 122 4.98 -4.72 -14.71
N ALA A 123 3.83 -4.07 -14.86
CA ALA A 123 3.44 -3.32 -16.06
C ALA A 123 3.11 -1.85 -15.81
N ILE A 124 3.09 -1.39 -14.55
CA ILE A 124 2.84 0.02 -14.24
C ILE A 124 4.09 0.88 -14.43
N GLU A 125 3.91 2.00 -15.13
CA GLU A 125 4.92 3.04 -15.24
C GLU A 125 4.98 3.90 -13.99
N THR A 126 6.19 4.32 -13.62
CA THR A 126 6.40 5.17 -12.45
C THR A 126 5.60 6.48 -12.52
N ARG A 127 5.39 7.04 -13.72
CA ARG A 127 4.56 8.26 -13.90
C ARG A 127 3.10 8.09 -13.45
N LEU A 128 2.54 6.88 -13.61
CA LEU A 128 1.17 6.59 -13.19
C LEU A 128 1.08 6.39 -11.68
N VAL A 129 2.15 5.86 -11.08
CA VAL A 129 2.27 5.81 -9.63
C VAL A 129 2.28 7.24 -9.06
N ASP A 130 3.05 8.15 -9.66
CA ASP A 130 3.09 9.56 -9.25
C ASP A 130 1.70 10.21 -9.35
N GLU A 131 0.94 9.94 -10.43
CA GLU A 131 -0.44 10.42 -10.59
C GLU A 131 -1.35 9.95 -9.44
N VAL A 132 -1.24 8.68 -9.01
CA VAL A 132 -2.06 8.16 -7.91
C VAL A 132 -1.59 8.67 -6.54
N LEU A 133 -0.27 8.81 -6.33
CA LEU A 133 0.28 9.39 -5.10
C LEU A 133 -0.08 10.87 -4.96
N ASP A 134 -0.10 11.63 -6.05
CA ASP A 134 -0.50 13.05 -6.04
C ASP A 134 -1.98 13.21 -5.65
N VAL A 135 -2.84 12.33 -6.15
CA VAL A 135 -4.26 12.27 -5.73
C VAL A 135 -4.40 11.90 -4.26
N LEU A 136 -3.60 10.94 -3.77
CA LEU A 136 -3.59 10.57 -2.35
C LEU A 136 -3.14 11.74 -1.47
N HIS A 137 -2.01 12.38 -1.80
CA HIS A 137 -1.48 13.52 -1.08
C HIS A 137 -2.47 14.67 -1.02
N SER A 138 -3.07 15.04 -2.16
CA SER A 138 -4.08 16.10 -2.23
C SER A 138 -5.32 15.77 -1.37
N ALA A 139 -5.76 14.52 -1.39
CA ALA A 139 -6.90 14.07 -0.58
C ALA A 139 -6.61 14.11 0.93
N LEU A 140 -5.39 13.77 1.35
CA LEU A 140 -4.98 13.85 2.76
C LEU A 140 -4.91 15.29 3.26
N LEU A 141 -4.44 16.24 2.43
CA LEU A 141 -4.45 17.66 2.77
C LEU A 141 -5.88 18.20 2.95
N GLU A 142 -6.84 17.72 2.15
CA GLU A 142 -8.25 18.10 2.30
C GLU A 142 -8.88 17.50 3.56
N MET A 143 -8.51 16.27 3.93
CA MET A 143 -8.91 15.67 5.20
C MET A 143 -8.40 16.51 6.36
N GLN A 144 -7.13 16.89 6.34
CA GLN A 144 -6.53 17.77 7.35
C GLN A 144 -7.24 19.14 7.41
N ALA A 145 -7.50 19.75 6.26
CA ALA A 145 -8.21 21.03 6.17
C ALA A 145 -9.67 20.96 6.69
N SER A 146 -10.26 19.77 6.66
CA SER A 146 -11.60 19.49 7.19
C SER A 146 -11.60 19.17 8.69
N GLY A 147 -10.44 19.25 9.37
CA GLY A 147 -10.29 18.98 10.80
C GLY A 147 -10.18 17.50 11.15
N ILE A 148 -9.91 16.62 10.18
CA ILE A 148 -9.64 15.20 10.43
C ILE A 148 -8.15 15.08 10.79
N ASP A 149 -7.85 14.36 11.87
CA ASP A 149 -6.46 14.05 12.22
C ASP A 149 -5.87 13.07 11.19
N VAL A 150 -4.76 13.46 10.58
CA VAL A 150 -4.04 12.70 9.55
C VAL A 150 -2.75 12.10 10.11
N ARG A 151 -2.39 12.36 11.37
CA ARG A 151 -1.22 11.73 11.98
C ARG A 151 -1.57 10.34 12.51
N VAL A 152 -0.73 9.38 12.18
CA VAL A 152 -0.69 8.06 12.83
C VAL A 152 0.08 8.24 14.12
N GLY A 153 -0.64 8.23 15.25
CA GLY A 153 0.00 8.10 16.55
C GLY A 153 0.85 6.82 16.63
N PRO A 154 1.77 6.71 17.59
CA PRO A 154 2.49 5.46 17.84
C PRO A 154 1.45 4.34 17.92
N ALA A 155 1.64 3.27 17.14
CA ALA A 155 0.73 2.15 17.16
C ALA A 155 0.53 1.75 18.63
N PRO A 156 -0.71 1.67 19.15
CA PRO A 156 -0.93 1.20 20.49
C PRO A 156 -0.22 -0.14 20.59
N GLU A 157 0.73 -0.25 21.53
CA GLU A 157 1.45 -1.51 21.77
C GLU A 157 0.39 -2.61 21.81
N GLU A 158 0.58 -3.65 21.00
CA GLU A 158 -0.41 -4.70 20.74
C GLU A 158 -0.80 -5.40 22.05
N GLY A 159 -1.69 -4.75 22.81
CA GLY A 159 -2.30 -5.28 24.00
C GLY A 159 -3.27 -6.35 23.57
N GLU A 160 -2.96 -7.57 24.01
CA GLU A 160 -3.67 -8.83 23.86
C GLU A 160 -5.01 -8.78 23.11
N GLU A 161 -5.05 -9.55 22.00
CA GLU A 161 -6.19 -9.86 21.13
C GLU A 161 -7.48 -10.25 21.91
N GLY A 162 -8.18 -9.26 22.44
CA GLY A 162 -9.59 -9.39 22.84
C GLY A 162 -10.46 -9.10 21.62
N GLY A 163 -10.86 -10.16 20.91
CA GLY A 163 -11.50 -10.12 19.59
C GLY A 163 -12.91 -9.52 19.51
N ASP A 164 -13.08 -8.25 19.88
CA ASP A 164 -14.22 -7.45 19.43
C ASP A 164 -13.87 -6.74 18.12
N ALA A 165 -14.64 -7.07 17.09
CA ALA A 165 -14.50 -6.47 15.78
C ALA A 165 -14.59 -4.94 15.90
N PRO A 166 -13.73 -4.17 15.20
CA PRO A 166 -13.72 -2.72 15.29
C PRO A 166 -15.11 -2.17 14.99
N SER A 167 -15.60 -1.30 15.87
CA SER A 167 -16.82 -0.54 15.65
C SER A 167 -16.76 0.19 14.32
N GLU A 168 -17.87 0.26 13.58
CA GLU A 168 -17.94 1.03 12.33
C GLU A 168 -18.05 2.55 12.59
N GLU A 169 -17.36 3.09 13.60
CA GLU A 169 -17.43 4.52 13.87
C GLU A 169 -16.69 5.33 12.78
N PRO A 170 -17.19 6.54 12.42
CA PRO A 170 -16.54 7.37 11.42
C PRO A 170 -15.08 7.71 11.74
N ALA A 171 -14.75 7.87 13.03
CA ALA A 171 -13.39 8.14 13.49
C ALA A 171 -12.45 6.97 13.17
N ASP A 172 -12.89 5.74 13.47
CA ASP A 172 -12.13 4.51 13.19
C ASP A 172 -11.86 4.36 11.68
N ARG A 173 -12.83 4.76 10.85
CA ARG A 173 -12.67 4.74 9.40
C ARG A 173 -11.60 5.71 8.89
N HIS A 174 -11.53 6.92 9.45
CA HIS A 174 -10.51 7.89 9.05
C HIS A 174 -9.11 7.44 9.47
N ALA A 175 -8.96 6.95 10.71
CA ALA A 175 -7.71 6.38 11.18
C ALA A 175 -7.24 5.21 10.31
N LEU A 176 -8.17 4.34 9.88
CA LEU A 176 -7.87 3.24 8.95
C LEU A 176 -7.36 3.75 7.59
N ILE A 177 -8.03 4.75 7.01
CA ILE A 177 -7.61 5.37 5.73
C ILE A 177 -6.19 5.93 5.85
N VAL A 178 -5.91 6.65 6.94
CA VAL A 178 -4.61 7.28 7.19
C VAL A 178 -3.51 6.21 7.32
N ARG A 179 -3.76 5.16 8.12
CA ARG A 179 -2.83 4.02 8.25
C ARG A 179 -2.58 3.31 6.92
N ASP A 180 -3.63 3.08 6.14
CA ASP A 180 -3.52 2.46 4.82
C ASP A 180 -2.81 3.36 3.79
N ALA A 181 -2.97 4.68 3.88
CA ALA A 181 -2.22 5.63 3.06
C ALA A 181 -0.71 5.50 3.29
N LEU A 182 -0.28 5.42 4.56
CA LEU A 182 1.12 5.20 4.91
C LEU A 182 1.61 3.83 4.39
N ARG A 183 0.88 2.76 4.72
CA ARG A 183 1.21 1.38 4.30
C ARG A 183 1.39 1.28 2.79
N THR A 184 0.44 1.79 2.02
CA THR A 184 0.46 1.69 0.55
C THR A 184 1.56 2.57 -0.06
N THR A 185 1.77 3.78 0.46
CA THR A 185 2.85 4.67 -0.01
C THR A 185 4.22 4.03 0.19
N LEU A 186 4.52 3.53 1.39
CA LEU A 186 5.77 2.84 1.69
C LEU A 186 5.92 1.56 0.86
N GLY A 187 4.86 0.77 0.76
CA GLY A 187 4.86 -0.46 -0.03
C GLY A 187 5.19 -0.20 -1.51
N VAL A 188 4.65 0.88 -2.09
CA VAL A 188 4.87 1.21 -3.50
C VAL A 188 6.28 1.74 -3.73
N ASN A 189 6.81 2.55 -2.80
CA ASN A 189 8.21 2.94 -2.85
C ASN A 189 9.15 1.72 -2.77
N ASP A 190 8.93 0.83 -1.80
CA ASP A 190 9.69 -0.42 -1.64
C ASP A 190 9.62 -1.28 -2.90
N MET A 191 8.44 -1.43 -3.49
CA MET A 191 8.24 -2.14 -4.76
C MET A 191 9.09 -1.53 -5.88
N LEU A 192 9.07 -0.21 -6.05
CA LEU A 192 9.81 0.48 -7.12
C LEU A 192 11.33 0.38 -6.91
N VAL A 193 11.81 0.53 -5.67
CA VAL A 193 13.22 0.35 -5.29
C VAL A 193 13.66 -1.08 -5.60
N ARG A 194 12.90 -2.09 -5.13
CA ARG A 194 13.16 -3.51 -5.41
C ARG A 194 13.16 -3.80 -6.91
N ARG A 195 12.23 -3.25 -7.68
CA ARG A 195 12.16 -3.46 -9.13
C ARG A 195 13.40 -2.91 -9.84
N LYS A 196 13.90 -1.75 -9.39
CA LYS A 196 15.10 -1.13 -9.95
C LYS A 196 16.39 -1.80 -9.53
N SER A 197 16.41 -2.44 -8.36
CA SER A 197 17.57 -3.17 -7.82
C SER A 197 17.95 -4.41 -8.61
N ARG A 198 17.11 -4.83 -9.57
CA ARG A 198 17.27 -6.02 -10.41
C ARG A 198 17.26 -7.31 -9.58
N PRO A 199 16.12 -7.62 -8.92
CA PRO A 199 16.02 -8.76 -8.02
C PRO A 199 16.21 -10.08 -8.79
N GLU A 200 16.04 -10.09 -10.12
CA GLU A 200 16.31 -11.23 -10.99
C GLU A 200 17.77 -11.72 -10.98
N ARG A 201 18.70 -10.96 -10.40
CA ARG A 201 20.10 -11.38 -10.21
C ARG A 201 20.23 -12.39 -9.06
N GLU A 202 19.40 -12.27 -8.04
CA GLU A 202 19.40 -13.12 -6.85
C GLU A 202 18.41 -14.29 -6.95
N LEU A 203 17.43 -14.19 -7.86
CA LEU A 203 16.44 -15.25 -8.07
C LEU A 203 17.03 -16.51 -8.74
N LYS A 204 16.61 -17.69 -8.26
CA LYS A 204 16.86 -18.99 -8.92
C LYS A 204 16.39 -18.99 -10.38
N LYS A 205 17.05 -19.75 -11.26
CA LYS A 205 16.82 -19.79 -12.73
C LYS A 205 15.34 -19.89 -13.16
N ARG A 206 14.50 -20.65 -12.45
CA ARG A 206 13.07 -20.81 -12.76
C ARG A 206 12.25 -19.58 -12.34
N ALA A 207 12.47 -19.06 -11.14
CA ALA A 207 11.82 -17.86 -10.63
C ALA A 207 12.20 -16.64 -11.47
N LYS A 208 13.50 -16.50 -11.79
CA LYS A 208 14.01 -15.48 -12.72
C LYS A 208 13.30 -15.48 -14.06
N ARG A 209 13.16 -16.64 -14.70
CA ARG A 209 12.45 -16.76 -15.99
C ARG A 209 10.99 -16.35 -15.86
N LYS A 210 10.31 -16.74 -14.78
CA LYS A 210 8.91 -16.34 -14.52
C LYS A 210 8.80 -14.84 -14.31
N TYR A 211 9.65 -14.25 -13.48
CA TYR A 211 9.69 -12.81 -13.22
C TYR A 211 9.90 -12.02 -14.52
N LEU A 212 10.96 -12.32 -15.26
CA LEU A 212 11.29 -11.66 -16.52
C LEU A 212 10.25 -11.87 -17.62
N SER A 213 9.47 -12.96 -17.57
CA SER A 213 8.37 -13.16 -18.53
C SER A 213 7.17 -12.25 -18.29
N HIS A 214 7.06 -11.66 -17.11
CA HIS A 214 5.98 -10.74 -16.76
C HIS A 214 6.44 -9.28 -16.73
N LEU A 215 7.69 -9.02 -16.33
CA LEU A 215 8.25 -7.68 -16.22
C LEU A 215 8.18 -6.94 -17.57
N GLN A 216 7.34 -5.92 -17.66
CA GLN A 216 7.30 -4.99 -18.80
C GLN A 216 8.16 -3.76 -18.52
N ILE A 217 8.16 -3.28 -17.28
CA ILE A 217 8.85 -2.06 -16.88
C ILE A 217 9.81 -2.33 -15.74
N GLY A 218 11.08 -2.00 -15.93
CA GLY A 218 12.13 -2.08 -14.91
C GLY A 218 12.52 -0.71 -14.31
N SER A 219 11.68 0.32 -14.47
CA SER A 219 11.95 1.65 -13.89
C SER A 219 11.79 1.64 -12.37
N GLY A 220 12.60 2.45 -11.70
CA GLY A 220 12.51 2.69 -10.26
C GLY A 220 11.66 3.91 -9.93
N PRO A 221 11.70 4.38 -8.67
CA PRO A 221 11.06 5.63 -8.32
C PRO A 221 11.79 6.79 -9.01
N TYR A 222 11.03 7.78 -9.45
CA TYR A 222 11.57 9.05 -9.91
C TYR A 222 11.76 9.98 -8.71
N ARG A 223 12.46 11.09 -8.96
CA ARG A 223 12.62 12.17 -7.98
C ARG A 223 11.27 12.70 -7.48
N THR A 224 10.33 12.87 -8.41
CA THR A 224 8.93 13.23 -8.12
C THR A 224 8.24 12.20 -7.24
N THR A 225 8.44 10.91 -7.51
CA THR A 225 7.90 9.80 -6.69
C THR A 225 8.41 9.88 -5.26
N LEU A 226 9.73 10.02 -5.07
CA LEU A 226 10.34 10.13 -3.74
C LEU A 226 9.80 11.34 -3.00
N ARG A 227 9.75 12.49 -3.67
CA ARG A 227 9.21 13.73 -3.09
C ARG A 227 7.76 13.56 -2.63
N LEU A 228 6.89 12.97 -3.46
CA LEU A 228 5.49 12.72 -3.11
C LEU A 228 5.37 11.72 -1.95
N ALA A 229 6.12 10.63 -1.99
CA ALA A 229 6.12 9.63 -0.93
C ALA A 229 6.59 10.25 0.40
N THR A 230 7.67 11.04 0.40
CA THR A 230 8.16 11.77 1.58
C THR A 230 7.11 12.74 2.10
N LYS A 231 6.46 13.54 1.24
CA LYS A 231 5.40 14.46 1.67
C LYS A 231 4.23 13.74 2.33
N ILE A 232 3.76 12.63 1.74
CA ILE A 232 2.70 11.82 2.34
C ILE A 232 3.15 11.24 3.68
N THR A 233 4.37 10.68 3.76
CA THR A 233 4.87 10.10 5.01
C THR A 233 5.07 11.15 6.10
N LEU A 234 5.58 12.35 5.80
CA LEU A 234 5.71 13.44 6.78
C LEU A 234 4.36 14.03 7.20
N LEU A 235 3.35 13.95 6.33
CA LEU A 235 1.99 14.36 6.67
C LEU A 235 1.33 13.35 7.61
N VAL A 236 1.61 12.06 7.41
CA VAL A 236 0.93 10.95 8.08
C VAL A 236 1.69 10.39 9.29
N SER A 237 3.01 10.52 9.32
CA SER A 237 3.91 9.88 10.28
C SER A 237 5.06 10.83 10.62
N ASP A 238 6.10 10.31 11.27
CA ASP A 238 7.25 11.07 11.72
C ASP A 238 8.36 11.16 10.66
N ALA A 239 9.27 12.11 10.87
CA ALA A 239 10.41 12.34 9.99
C ALA A 239 11.40 11.17 9.99
N LYS A 240 11.51 10.47 11.12
CA LYS A 240 12.29 9.23 11.26
C LYS A 240 11.81 8.16 10.27
N THR A 241 10.51 7.89 10.20
CA THR A 241 9.92 6.93 9.27
C THR A 241 10.19 7.33 7.82
N ALA A 242 10.05 8.62 7.48
CA ALA A 242 10.37 9.11 6.14
C ALA A 242 11.85 8.88 5.79
N ARG A 243 12.77 9.14 6.72
CA ARG A 243 14.21 8.90 6.53
C ARG A 243 14.51 7.42 6.30
N GLU A 244 14.13 6.58 7.26
CA GLU A 244 14.47 5.15 7.28
C GLU A 244 13.80 4.35 6.17
N ARG A 245 12.57 4.70 5.80
CA ARG A 245 11.75 3.91 4.86
C ARG A 245 11.74 4.44 3.43
N ILE A 246 12.10 5.71 3.20
CA ILE A 246 12.08 6.31 1.86
C ILE A 246 13.48 6.76 1.45
N VAL A 247 14.11 7.61 2.24
CA VAL A 247 15.37 8.27 1.87
C VAL A 247 16.53 7.29 1.91
N GLU A 248 16.72 6.58 3.02
CA GLU A 248 17.87 5.69 3.21
C GLU A 248 17.90 4.52 2.22
N PRO A 249 16.81 3.77 1.97
CA PRO A 249 16.84 2.68 1.00
C PRO A 249 17.18 3.16 -0.41
N PHE A 250 16.77 4.39 -0.75
CA PHE A 250 17.15 5.01 -2.01
C PHE A 250 18.61 5.48 -2.00
N ASN A 251 19.11 6.06 -0.92
CA ASN A 251 20.50 6.52 -0.82
C ASN A 251 21.52 5.36 -0.82
N LEU A 252 21.16 4.23 -0.20
CA LEU A 252 21.99 3.03 -0.13
C LEU A 252 21.98 2.22 -1.44
N ALA A 253 21.06 2.52 -2.35
CA ALA A 253 20.92 1.79 -3.59
C ALA A 253 22.05 2.09 -4.58
N TRP A 254 22.72 1.06 -5.10
CA TRP A 254 23.88 1.21 -6.00
C TRP A 254 23.58 1.98 -7.31
N TRP A 255 22.31 2.09 -7.71
CA TRP A 255 21.90 2.78 -8.94
C TRP A 255 21.55 4.25 -8.73
N THR A 256 21.54 4.73 -7.50
CA THR A 256 21.27 6.13 -7.19
C THR A 256 22.61 6.86 -7.11
N LYS A 257 22.62 8.10 -7.59
CA LYS A 257 23.82 8.95 -7.51
C LYS A 257 23.75 9.93 -6.34
N PHE A 258 22.54 10.35 -5.99
CA PHE A 258 22.22 11.26 -4.90
C PHE A 258 20.69 11.31 -4.71
N VAL A 259 20.25 11.58 -3.49
CA VAL A 259 18.88 12.03 -3.17
C VAL A 259 18.80 13.52 -3.49
N ASP A 260 17.66 14.02 -3.97
CA ASP A 260 17.49 15.45 -4.18
C ASP A 260 17.57 16.20 -2.85
N GLU A 261 18.28 17.33 -2.85
CA GLU A 261 18.49 18.19 -1.67
C GLU A 261 17.16 18.65 -1.07
N GLU A 262 16.16 18.97 -1.90
CA GLU A 262 14.79 19.31 -1.48
C GLU A 262 14.17 18.22 -0.57
N VAL A 263 14.42 16.94 -0.86
CA VAL A 263 13.86 15.84 -0.05
C VAL A 263 14.58 15.71 1.28
N LEU A 264 15.90 15.93 1.30
CA LEU A 264 16.69 15.90 2.53
C LEU A 264 16.34 17.08 3.45
N GLU A 265 16.17 18.27 2.87
CA GLU A 265 15.76 19.47 3.58
C GLU A 265 14.37 19.29 4.22
N MET A 266 13.37 18.81 3.47
CA MET A 266 12.03 18.54 4.03
C MET A 266 12.06 17.60 5.24
N VAL A 267 12.89 16.54 5.20
CA VAL A 267 13.03 15.61 6.33
C VAL A 267 13.75 16.27 7.50
N SER A 268 14.83 17.02 7.24
CA SER A 268 15.58 17.72 8.29
C SER A 268 14.75 18.79 8.99
N GLU A 269 13.93 19.54 8.25
CA GLU A 269 13.00 20.53 8.80
C GLU A 269 11.90 19.88 9.64
N ALA A 270 11.41 18.71 9.22
CA ALA A 270 10.43 17.96 10.00
C ALA A 270 11.03 17.42 11.31
N GLU A 271 12.26 16.89 11.28
CA GLU A 271 12.96 16.46 12.50
C GLU A 271 13.22 17.60 13.48
N GLY A 272 13.64 18.77 12.97
CA GLY A 272 13.85 19.95 13.82
C GLY A 272 12.56 20.36 14.54
N ARG A 273 11.42 20.39 13.81
CA ARG A 273 10.11 20.68 14.40
C ARG A 273 9.68 19.65 15.44
N GLU A 274 9.86 18.36 15.14
CA GLU A 274 9.52 17.28 16.07
C GLU A 274 10.38 17.33 17.35
N GLU A 275 11.67 17.66 17.23
CA GLU A 275 12.56 17.81 18.39
C GLU A 275 12.20 19.04 19.23
N GLU A 276 11.86 20.16 18.60
CA GLU A 276 11.37 21.36 19.29
C GLU A 276 10.04 21.10 20.02
N GLU A 277 9.09 20.42 19.37
CA GLU A 277 7.82 19.99 19.97
C GLU A 277 8.07 19.08 21.18
N ARG A 278 9.00 18.12 21.07
CA ARG A 278 9.37 17.22 22.18
C ARG A 278 10.02 17.97 23.35
N ARG A 279 10.98 18.87 23.07
CA ARG A 279 11.63 19.69 24.12
C ARG A 279 10.65 20.61 24.82
N ALA A 280 9.71 21.19 24.07
CA ALA A 280 8.64 22.01 24.64
C ALA A 280 7.69 21.20 25.52
N ALA A 281 7.34 19.97 25.11
CA ALA A 281 6.51 19.07 25.92
C ALA A 281 7.22 18.64 27.21
N GLU A 282 8.51 18.30 27.14
CA GLU A 282 9.33 17.93 28.30
C GLU A 282 9.48 19.10 29.29
N ALA A 283 9.68 20.32 28.80
CA ALA A 283 9.76 21.52 29.65
C ALA A 283 8.41 21.94 30.27
N ALA A 284 7.28 21.50 29.70
CA ALA A 284 5.94 21.80 30.20
C ALA A 284 5.46 20.79 31.26
N LEU A 285 6.11 19.64 31.40
CA LEU A 285 5.85 18.73 32.50
C LEU A 285 6.27 19.44 33.79
N PRO A 286 5.34 19.66 34.75
CA PRO A 286 5.71 20.24 36.03
C PRO A 286 6.82 19.36 36.61
N GLN A 287 7.95 19.97 36.98
CA GLN A 287 8.90 19.30 37.86
C GLN A 287 8.07 18.93 39.09
N GLU A 288 7.71 17.66 39.22
CA GLU A 288 7.22 17.14 40.49
C GLU A 288 8.33 17.50 41.47
N GLU A 289 8.08 18.55 42.26
CA GLU A 289 8.94 18.91 43.38
C GLU A 289 9.08 17.62 44.16
N GLU A 290 10.27 17.04 44.06
CA GLU A 290 10.76 15.93 44.86
C GLU A 290 10.57 16.39 46.30
N SER A 291 9.39 16.11 46.85
CA SER A 291 9.07 16.42 48.22
C SER A 291 9.90 15.44 49.04
N ASP A 292 11.09 15.90 49.42
CA ASP A 292 11.89 15.41 50.53
C ASP A 292 11.02 15.43 51.81
N GLU A 293 10.02 14.55 51.90
CA GLU A 293 9.49 14.10 53.19
C GLU A 293 10.44 13.01 53.68
N ALA A 294 11.52 13.50 54.28
CA ALA A 294 12.22 12.78 55.32
C ALA A 294 11.26 12.58 56.52
N ASP A 295 10.87 11.33 56.75
CA ASP A 295 10.43 10.73 58.02
C ASP A 295 10.13 9.25 57.71
N ASP A 296 10.50 8.24 58.47
CA ASP A 296 11.17 8.12 59.76
C ASP A 296 11.46 6.61 59.92
N GLU A 297 12.43 6.29 60.76
CA GLU A 297 12.96 4.96 61.05
C GLU A 297 11.89 3.93 61.43
N GLY A 298 12.02 2.71 60.91
CA GLY A 298 11.15 1.59 61.23
C GLY A 298 11.86 0.24 61.04
N GLU A 299 12.74 -0.05 61.99
CA GLU A 299 13.39 -1.33 62.27
C GLU A 299 12.44 -2.55 62.21
N ASP A 300 13.07 -3.70 61.92
CA ASP A 300 12.68 -5.07 62.27
C ASP A 300 11.59 -5.78 61.44
N ALA A 301 12.01 -6.83 60.72
CA ALA A 301 11.91 -8.22 61.23
C ALA A 301 11.93 -9.25 60.09
N ASP A 302 12.94 -10.12 60.15
CA ASP A 302 12.88 -11.58 60.00
C ASP A 302 11.89 -12.27 59.06
N GLY A 303 12.46 -13.18 58.26
CA GLY A 303 11.78 -14.37 57.73
C GLY A 303 11.36 -14.22 56.27
N ASP A 304 11.57 -15.16 55.35
CA ASP A 304 11.83 -16.57 55.54
C ASP A 304 12.43 -17.11 54.22
N SER A 305 13.43 -17.96 54.36
CA SER A 305 13.98 -18.80 53.32
C SER A 305 12.95 -19.85 52.91
N GLN A 306 12.47 -19.84 51.67
CA GLN A 306 11.98 -21.05 51.04
C GLN A 306 12.71 -21.30 49.73
N ASP A 307 13.76 -22.10 49.87
CA ASP A 307 14.14 -23.13 48.92
C ASP A 307 12.88 -23.79 48.33
N ASN A 308 12.79 -23.83 47.01
CA ASN A 308 12.18 -24.96 46.32
C ASN A 308 13.06 -25.29 45.11
N ASP A 309 13.96 -26.23 45.38
CA ASP A 309 14.43 -27.24 44.45
C ASP A 309 13.24 -27.99 43.78
N ASP A 310 13.58 -28.73 42.72
CA ASP A 310 12.78 -29.69 41.96
C ASP A 310 12.04 -29.11 40.73
N ALA A 311 12.08 -29.73 39.54
CA ALA A 311 12.78 -30.89 39.05
C ALA A 311 12.56 -31.01 37.52
N GLU A 312 13.53 -31.66 36.87
CA GLU A 312 13.37 -32.60 35.75
C GLU A 312 12.76 -32.15 34.41
N THR A 313 13.58 -32.09 33.35
CA THR A 313 13.71 -33.11 32.28
C THR A 313 12.42 -33.49 31.54
N GLU A 314 12.35 -33.15 30.24
CA GLU A 314 12.08 -34.19 29.23
C GLU A 314 12.58 -33.76 27.85
N GLN A 315 13.57 -34.53 27.35
CA GLN A 315 13.89 -34.64 25.94
C GLN A 315 12.78 -35.40 25.23
N LYS A 316 12.37 -34.96 24.03
CA LYS A 316 11.87 -35.88 22.99
C LYS A 316 12.15 -35.33 21.59
N SER A 317 12.88 -36.19 20.89
CA SER A 317 13.19 -36.34 19.46
C SER A 317 12.26 -35.70 18.43
#